data_AF-A0A0S4VD26-F1
#
_entry.id   AF-A0A0S4VD26-F1
#
_cell.length_a   1.000
_cell.length_b   1.000
_cell.length_c   1.000
_cell.angle_alpha   90.00
_cell.angle_beta   90.00
_cell.angle_gamma   90.00
#
_symmetry.space_group_name_H-M   'P 1'
#
loop_
_entity.id
_entity.type
_entity.pdbx_description
1 polymer ?
#
loop_
_entity_poly.entity_id
_entity_poly.type
_entity_poly.pdbx_seq_one_letter_code
_entity_poly.pdbx_strand_id
1 'polypeptide(L)'
;MTSQSGPRRKFDATLPLSAARQAYPDSEDPQLTAYVQGLLEEYHSKRSTPVPPCPGCGSHDSRYHCRPNQFVPLPLFRCRACKRTYSRLTGSPLTRLRHVDKMPAFIRLLSQQISLEEASSRLSLDFECVSNWLARFRQLILLHDPSGQWESRVRLGIKFQFSGTCPRCEYTGPFRHGGTALTGERRVICPSCRGVLPLDQLGSSGETPNVVVVHDPMNYALRRRGRGRQEHAIPVPVQATVAKLPARKAPAIEPAEPPALPDTRPERFDVHLPVRRRSAYARAVEEAPELTAFLEVAIAQALSRDKAPPVCRRCASSNTRLASKPRSASDMPTFKCYGCGRHFNRLVGTPLARITRKDALPGFVRLLSQQRPLADAVRELKLDERVARQWVDKFRIWLLQLDPSGRYEAMVRLGLKPAEPTLFCPRCQATRKVAFHGYVQGSNHLPYEKRVRQFRCKTCQTFVREEPETESAGRS
;
A
#
# COMPACT_ATOMS: atom_id res chain seq x y z
N MET A 1 -16.34 26.72 -39.36
CA MET A 1 -15.09 25.97 -39.55
C MET A 1 -14.76 25.23 -38.26
N THR A 2 -15.24 23.99 -38.14
CA THR A 2 -15.00 23.12 -36.98
C THR A 2 -13.60 22.53 -37.10
N SER A 3 -12.66 23.07 -36.31
CA SER A 3 -11.31 22.52 -36.17
C SER A 3 -11.39 21.09 -35.64
N GLN A 4 -11.34 20.11 -36.53
CA GLN A 4 -11.24 18.69 -36.19
C GLN A 4 -9.94 18.48 -35.41
N SER A 5 -10.04 18.40 -34.08
CA SER A 5 -8.89 18.06 -33.25
C SER A 5 -8.46 16.64 -33.59
N GLY A 6 -7.25 16.46 -34.12
CA GLY A 6 -6.68 15.15 -34.41
C GLY A 6 -6.63 14.21 -33.19
N PRO A 7 -6.31 12.92 -33.41
CA PRO A 7 -6.35 11.91 -32.36
C PRO A 7 -5.46 12.29 -31.17
N ARG A 8 -6.02 12.22 -29.96
CA ARG A 8 -5.33 12.62 -28.72
C ARG A 8 -4.83 11.42 -27.93
N ARG A 9 -3.56 11.44 -27.55
CA ARG A 9 -2.98 10.43 -26.65
C ARG A 9 -3.45 10.68 -25.21
N LYS A 10 -4.08 9.66 -24.61
CA LYS A 10 -4.68 9.72 -23.27
C LYS A 10 -3.79 9.04 -22.24
N PHE A 11 -3.22 9.82 -21.33
CA PHE A 11 -2.48 9.30 -20.18
C PHE A 11 -3.40 9.08 -18.99
N ASP A 12 -3.08 8.10 -18.16
CA ASP A 12 -3.80 7.82 -16.93
C ASP A 12 -2.95 8.29 -15.76
N ALA A 13 -3.37 9.39 -15.13
CA ALA A 13 -2.70 9.92 -13.97
C ALA A 13 -2.85 8.99 -12.74
N THR A 14 -3.55 7.87 -12.78
CA THR A 14 -3.55 6.91 -11.67
C THR A 14 -2.39 5.92 -11.74
N LEU A 15 -1.78 5.73 -12.92
CA LEU A 15 -0.75 4.71 -13.11
C LEU A 15 0.64 5.16 -12.66
N PRO A 16 1.41 4.32 -11.96
CA PRO A 16 2.73 4.71 -11.47
C PRO A 16 3.64 5.15 -12.63
N LEU A 17 4.38 6.25 -12.43
CA LEU A 17 5.38 6.73 -13.39
C LEU A 17 6.76 6.09 -13.15
N SER A 18 6.93 5.42 -12.01
CA SER A 18 8.09 4.63 -11.65
C SER A 18 7.72 3.44 -10.78
N ALA A 19 8.39 2.30 -10.98
CA ALA A 19 8.15 1.06 -10.23
C ALA A 19 8.52 1.13 -8.73
N ALA A 20 9.15 2.22 -8.27
CA ALA A 20 9.68 2.32 -6.91
C ALA A 20 8.61 2.14 -5.82
N ARG A 21 7.36 2.55 -6.08
CA ARG A 21 6.28 2.59 -5.06
C ARG A 21 5.13 1.62 -5.34
N GLN A 22 4.76 1.40 -6.60
CA GLN A 22 3.63 0.56 -7.03
C GLN A 22 4.04 -0.23 -8.28
N ALA A 23 3.59 -1.49 -8.41
CA ALA A 23 3.83 -2.27 -9.62
C ALA A 23 3.04 -1.68 -10.80
N TYR A 24 3.64 -1.68 -11.98
CA TYR A 24 2.91 -1.29 -13.20
C TYR A 24 1.84 -2.34 -13.49
N PRO A 25 0.54 -1.95 -13.59
CA PRO A 25 -0.50 -2.88 -13.96
C PRO A 25 -0.34 -3.31 -15.42
N ASP A 26 -0.68 -4.57 -15.71
CA ASP A 26 -0.75 -5.09 -17.07
C ASP A 26 -2.01 -4.52 -17.74
N SER A 27 -1.86 -3.33 -18.31
CA SER A 27 -2.95 -2.49 -18.86
C SER A 27 -2.90 -2.48 -20.40
N GLU A 28 -2.97 -3.68 -20.95
CA GLU A 28 -2.98 -3.92 -22.39
C GLU A 28 -4.23 -3.33 -23.07
N ASP A 29 -4.06 -2.76 -24.27
CA ASP A 29 -5.18 -2.43 -25.16
C ASP A 29 -5.29 -3.57 -26.18
N PRO A 30 -6.27 -4.48 -26.03
CA PRO A 30 -6.36 -5.67 -26.87
C PRO A 30 -6.62 -5.31 -28.34
N GLN A 31 -7.25 -4.17 -28.63
CA GLN A 31 -7.49 -3.75 -30.02
C GLN A 31 -6.20 -3.31 -30.70
N LEU A 32 -5.38 -2.50 -30.00
CA LEU A 32 -4.07 -2.12 -30.53
C LEU A 32 -3.17 -3.34 -30.67
N THR A 33 -3.16 -4.24 -29.68
CA THR A 33 -2.40 -5.48 -29.75
C THR A 33 -2.80 -6.29 -30.98
N ALA A 34 -4.09 -6.58 -31.16
CA ALA A 34 -4.57 -7.38 -32.28
C ALA A 34 -4.24 -6.74 -33.64
N TYR A 35 -4.39 -5.42 -33.76
CA TYR A 35 -4.01 -4.68 -34.98
C TYR A 35 -2.52 -4.84 -35.31
N VAL A 36 -1.63 -4.58 -34.35
CA VAL A 36 -0.18 -4.65 -34.58
C VAL A 36 0.31 -6.09 -34.74
N GLN A 37 -0.31 -7.05 -34.05
CA GLN A 37 -0.06 -8.48 -34.27
C GLN A 37 -0.47 -8.91 -35.68
N GLY A 38 -1.63 -8.46 -36.17
CA GLY A 38 -2.05 -8.72 -37.56
C GLY A 38 -1.04 -8.18 -38.59
N LEU A 39 -0.52 -6.97 -38.38
CA LEU A 39 0.56 -6.44 -39.21
C LEU A 39 1.81 -7.32 -39.13
N LEU A 40 2.22 -7.72 -37.91
CA LEU A 40 3.39 -8.57 -37.73
C LEU A 40 3.24 -9.91 -38.48
N GLU A 41 2.07 -10.54 -38.38
CA GLU A 41 1.72 -11.78 -39.07
C GLU A 41 1.71 -11.62 -40.59
N GLU A 42 1.18 -10.52 -41.12
CA GLU A 42 1.18 -10.23 -42.55
C GLU A 42 2.61 -10.12 -43.09
N TYR A 43 3.47 -9.35 -42.41
CA TYR A 43 4.86 -9.16 -42.81
C TYR A 43 5.73 -10.42 -42.66
N HIS A 44 5.40 -11.31 -41.72
CA HIS A 44 6.08 -12.59 -41.52
C HIS A 44 5.35 -13.76 -42.20
N SER A 45 4.33 -13.49 -43.00
CA SER A 45 3.54 -14.51 -43.69
C SER A 45 4.39 -15.29 -44.69
N LYS A 46 4.34 -16.62 -44.58
CA LYS A 46 4.99 -17.55 -45.51
C LYS A 46 4.17 -17.79 -46.78
N ARG A 47 3.01 -17.14 -46.93
CA ARG A 47 2.13 -17.30 -48.09
C ARG A 47 2.77 -16.70 -49.35
N SER A 48 2.67 -17.42 -50.46
CA SER A 48 3.10 -16.99 -51.79
C SER A 48 2.17 -15.93 -52.40
N THR A 49 0.92 -15.85 -51.92
CA THR A 49 -0.10 -14.87 -52.36
C THR A 49 -0.75 -14.16 -51.16
N PRO A 50 -1.21 -12.90 -51.32
CA PRO A 50 -1.01 -12.03 -52.49
C PRO A 50 0.46 -11.57 -52.60
N VAL A 51 0.91 -11.27 -53.82
CA VAL A 51 2.26 -10.73 -54.06
C VAL A 51 2.28 -9.25 -53.68
N PRO A 52 3.13 -8.81 -52.73
CA PRO A 52 3.19 -7.41 -52.34
C PRO A 52 3.76 -6.54 -53.47
N PRO A 53 3.36 -5.26 -53.59
CA PRO A 53 3.97 -4.35 -54.56
C PRO A 53 5.47 -4.19 -54.31
N CYS A 54 6.22 -3.85 -55.36
CA CYS A 54 7.66 -3.68 -55.25
C CYS A 54 8.00 -2.47 -54.37
N PRO A 55 8.79 -2.62 -53.29
CA PRO A 55 9.16 -1.50 -52.41
C PRO A 55 10.12 -0.51 -53.08
N GLY A 56 10.74 -0.87 -54.22
CA GLY A 56 11.68 0.00 -54.93
C GLY A 56 11.04 0.92 -55.97
N CYS A 57 10.00 0.44 -56.68
CA CYS A 57 9.36 1.19 -57.78
C CYS A 57 7.83 1.25 -57.69
N GLY A 58 7.21 0.66 -56.66
CA GLY A 58 5.75 0.63 -56.48
C GLY A 58 4.98 -0.29 -57.42
N SER A 59 5.62 -0.92 -58.42
CA SER A 59 4.93 -1.77 -59.39
C SER A 59 4.29 -3.01 -58.74
N HIS A 60 3.05 -3.31 -59.14
CA HIS A 60 2.33 -4.54 -58.79
C HIS A 60 2.71 -5.74 -59.68
N ASP A 61 3.48 -5.53 -60.75
CA ASP A 61 3.95 -6.60 -61.64
C ASP A 61 5.17 -7.31 -61.06
N SER A 62 4.91 -8.10 -60.03
CA SER A 62 5.88 -8.92 -59.32
C SER A 62 5.44 -10.37 -59.31
N ARG A 63 6.40 -11.28 -59.39
CA ARG A 63 6.15 -12.72 -59.28
C ARG A 63 6.76 -13.31 -58.03
N TYR A 64 6.14 -14.36 -57.52
CA TYR A 64 6.77 -15.24 -56.55
C TYR A 64 8.05 -15.86 -57.15
N HIS A 65 9.15 -15.80 -56.41
CA HIS A 65 10.47 -16.19 -56.90
C HIS A 65 11.05 -17.39 -56.16
N CYS A 66 11.05 -17.37 -54.82
CA CYS A 66 11.63 -18.44 -54.01
C CYS A 66 10.77 -18.76 -52.79
N ARG A 67 10.68 -20.07 -52.49
CA ARG A 67 10.02 -20.58 -51.29
C ARG A 67 10.85 -20.39 -50.03
N PRO A 68 10.20 -20.21 -48.86
CA PRO A 68 10.89 -20.22 -47.58
C PRO A 68 11.70 -21.51 -47.40
N ASN A 69 12.91 -21.39 -46.89
CA ASN A 69 13.80 -22.50 -46.53
C ASN A 69 14.63 -22.12 -45.29
N GLN A 70 15.55 -23.00 -44.88
CA GLN A 70 16.38 -22.79 -43.68
C GLN A 70 17.24 -21.51 -43.72
N PHE A 71 17.67 -21.08 -44.92
CA PHE A 71 18.51 -19.89 -45.11
C PHE A 71 17.69 -18.64 -45.43
N VAL A 72 16.52 -18.82 -46.03
CA VAL A 72 15.60 -17.74 -46.44
C VAL A 72 14.26 -18.00 -45.76
N PRO A 73 14.02 -17.47 -44.54
CA PRO A 73 12.86 -17.83 -43.73
C PRO A 73 11.52 -17.29 -44.26
N LEU A 74 11.55 -16.39 -45.25
CA LEU A 74 10.39 -15.73 -45.84
C LEU A 74 10.37 -15.89 -47.37
N PRO A 75 9.19 -15.82 -48.00
CA PRO A 75 9.08 -15.91 -49.45
C PRO A 75 9.77 -14.70 -50.12
N LEU A 76 10.47 -14.96 -51.22
CA LEU A 76 11.04 -13.92 -52.06
C LEU A 76 10.19 -13.69 -53.29
N PHE A 77 10.09 -12.43 -53.69
CA PHE A 77 9.40 -11.94 -54.86
C PHE A 77 10.40 -11.22 -55.76
N ARG A 78 10.14 -11.24 -57.07
CA ARG A 78 10.95 -10.51 -58.05
C ARG A 78 10.06 -9.60 -58.88
N CYS A 79 10.37 -8.31 -58.85
CA CYS A 79 9.68 -7.32 -59.66
C CYS A 79 10.08 -7.49 -61.13
N ARG A 80 9.11 -7.48 -62.05
CA ARG A 80 9.40 -7.54 -63.48
C ARG A 80 9.84 -6.20 -64.06
N ALA A 81 9.40 -5.08 -63.47
CA ALA A 81 9.79 -3.74 -63.91
C ALA A 81 11.26 -3.42 -63.53
N CYS A 82 11.59 -3.38 -62.24
CA CYS A 82 12.92 -2.98 -61.77
C CYS A 82 13.90 -4.15 -61.54
N LYS A 83 13.47 -5.40 -61.80
CA LYS A 83 14.23 -6.66 -61.65
C LYS A 83 14.74 -6.97 -60.24
N ARG A 84 14.46 -6.14 -59.22
CA ARG A 84 14.86 -6.34 -57.83
C ARG A 84 14.15 -7.54 -57.20
N THR A 85 14.90 -8.30 -56.39
CA THR A 85 14.38 -9.35 -55.52
C THR A 85 14.16 -8.79 -54.12
N TYR A 86 13.02 -9.11 -53.52
CA TYR A 86 12.61 -8.57 -52.22
C TYR A 86 11.74 -9.56 -51.44
N SER A 87 11.68 -9.40 -50.13
CA SER A 87 10.73 -10.11 -49.26
C SER A 87 9.62 -9.17 -48.81
N ARG A 88 8.60 -9.69 -48.10
CA ARG A 88 7.57 -8.85 -47.46
C ARG A 88 8.17 -7.82 -46.51
N LEU A 89 9.30 -8.14 -45.87
CA LEU A 89 9.98 -7.22 -44.96
C LEU A 89 10.72 -6.10 -45.70
N THR A 90 11.14 -6.30 -46.95
CA THR A 90 11.98 -5.33 -47.67
C THR A 90 11.28 -3.98 -47.79
N GLY A 91 11.97 -2.92 -47.37
CA GLY A 91 11.42 -1.55 -47.35
C GLY A 91 10.52 -1.27 -46.16
N SER A 92 10.16 -2.27 -45.35
CA SER A 92 9.35 -2.06 -44.15
C SER A 92 10.20 -1.67 -42.93
N PRO A 93 9.60 -0.99 -41.93
CA PRO A 93 10.26 -0.71 -40.66
C PRO A 93 10.74 -1.96 -39.91
N LEU A 94 10.17 -3.13 -40.19
CA LEU A 94 10.55 -4.41 -39.55
C LEU A 94 11.82 -5.04 -40.15
N THR A 95 12.37 -4.48 -41.24
CA THR A 95 13.61 -4.96 -41.84
C THR A 95 14.75 -5.02 -40.82
N ARG A 96 15.42 -6.18 -40.73
CA ARG A 96 16.62 -6.45 -39.89
C ARG A 96 16.37 -6.36 -38.38
N LEU A 97 15.13 -6.36 -37.91
CA LEU A 97 14.84 -6.55 -36.49
C LEU A 97 15.12 -8.01 -36.10
N ARG A 98 15.85 -8.20 -35.00
CA ARG A 98 16.17 -9.52 -34.41
C ARG A 98 15.10 -9.93 -33.39
N HIS A 99 15.23 -11.11 -32.80
CA HIS A 99 14.35 -11.66 -31.74
C HIS A 99 12.85 -11.59 -32.06
N VAL A 100 12.47 -12.10 -33.24
CA VAL A 100 11.08 -12.11 -33.72
C VAL A 100 10.16 -12.85 -32.73
N ASP A 101 10.68 -13.87 -32.05
CA ASP A 101 10.02 -14.65 -31.00
C ASP A 101 9.50 -13.80 -29.82
N LYS A 102 10.19 -12.70 -29.49
CA LYS A 102 9.80 -11.80 -28.39
C LYS A 102 8.88 -10.66 -28.83
N MET A 103 8.66 -10.48 -30.14
CA MET A 103 7.83 -9.39 -30.66
C MET A 103 6.37 -9.45 -30.18
N PRO A 104 5.69 -10.62 -30.10
CA PRO A 104 4.33 -10.68 -29.57
C PRO A 104 4.24 -10.15 -28.14
N ALA A 105 5.21 -10.49 -27.27
CA ALA A 105 5.26 -9.97 -25.91
C ALA A 105 5.52 -8.45 -25.88
N PHE A 106 6.39 -7.94 -26.76
CA PHE A 106 6.63 -6.50 -26.89
C PHE A 106 5.39 -5.73 -27.36
N ILE A 107 4.61 -6.27 -28.30
CA ILE A 107 3.41 -5.63 -28.83
C ILE A 107 2.40 -5.35 -27.70
N ARG A 108 2.22 -6.30 -26.77
CA ARG A 108 1.35 -6.14 -25.59
C ARG A 108 1.77 -4.99 -24.67
N LEU A 109 3.03 -4.58 -24.72
CA LEU A 109 3.57 -3.46 -23.94
C LEU A 109 3.34 -2.09 -24.60
N LEU A 110 3.05 -2.02 -25.90
CA LEU A 110 2.97 -0.75 -26.64
C LEU A 110 1.93 0.22 -26.06
N SER A 111 0.78 -0.30 -25.64
CA SER A 111 -0.28 0.50 -25.03
C SER A 111 0.00 0.87 -23.58
N GLN A 112 0.98 0.26 -22.91
CA GLN A 112 1.19 0.41 -21.47
C GLN A 112 1.96 1.68 -21.14
N GLN A 113 1.63 2.29 -19.99
CA GLN A 113 2.31 3.49 -19.48
C GLN A 113 3.48 3.10 -18.59
N ILE A 114 4.44 2.37 -19.16
CA ILE A 114 5.65 1.93 -18.48
C ILE A 114 6.90 2.56 -19.11
N SER A 115 7.97 2.64 -18.32
CA SER A 115 9.29 3.07 -18.80
C SER A 115 9.91 2.05 -19.77
N LEU A 116 10.80 2.48 -20.66
CA LEU A 116 11.51 1.56 -21.56
C LEU A 116 12.43 0.60 -20.80
N GLU A 117 12.97 1.04 -19.65
CA GLU A 117 13.78 0.26 -18.74
C GLU A 117 12.99 -0.92 -18.14
N GLU A 118 11.72 -0.69 -17.79
CA GLU A 118 10.80 -1.74 -17.34
C GLU A 118 10.50 -2.73 -18.48
N ALA A 119 10.21 -2.23 -19.68
CA ALA A 119 9.96 -3.10 -20.84
C ALA A 119 11.20 -3.94 -21.22
N SER A 120 12.38 -3.35 -21.13
CA SER A 120 13.67 -4.03 -21.27
C SER A 120 13.83 -5.15 -20.24
N SER A 121 13.52 -4.88 -18.98
CA SER A 121 13.55 -5.90 -17.92
C SER A 121 12.55 -7.03 -18.15
N ARG A 122 11.33 -6.74 -18.61
CA ARG A 122 10.29 -7.77 -18.86
C ARG A 122 10.62 -8.69 -20.03
N LEU A 123 11.27 -8.14 -21.07
CA LEU A 123 11.60 -8.89 -22.28
C LEU A 123 13.00 -9.52 -22.23
N SER A 124 13.79 -9.21 -21.21
CA SER A 124 15.22 -9.55 -21.13
C SER A 124 15.93 -9.16 -22.43
N LEU A 125 15.78 -7.89 -22.82
CA LEU A 125 16.39 -7.28 -24.00
C LEU A 125 17.05 -5.97 -23.60
N ASP A 126 18.13 -5.58 -24.26
CA ASP A 126 18.80 -4.31 -23.99
C ASP A 126 17.89 -3.11 -24.27
N PHE A 127 18.07 -2.03 -23.49
CA PHE A 127 17.33 -0.78 -23.65
C PHE A 127 17.36 -0.25 -25.09
N GLU A 128 18.53 -0.28 -25.74
CA GLU A 128 18.68 0.19 -27.11
C GLU A 128 17.88 -0.64 -28.12
N CYS A 129 17.78 -1.96 -27.88
CA CYS A 129 16.98 -2.86 -28.70
C CYS A 129 15.49 -2.51 -28.60
N VAL A 130 14.97 -2.37 -27.37
CA VAL A 130 13.57 -2.00 -27.11
C VAL A 130 13.24 -0.60 -27.62
N SER A 131 14.15 0.36 -27.46
CA SER A 131 14.01 1.72 -28.00
C SER A 131 13.93 1.71 -29.54
N ASN A 132 14.80 0.94 -30.20
CA ASN A 132 14.76 0.76 -31.64
C ASN A 132 13.45 0.08 -32.08
N TRP A 133 12.99 -0.95 -31.37
CA TRP A 133 11.71 -1.60 -31.67
C TRP A 133 10.56 -0.61 -31.58
N LEU A 134 10.48 0.15 -30.49
CA LEU A 134 9.41 1.15 -30.32
C LEU A 134 9.38 2.14 -31.49
N ALA A 135 10.52 2.67 -31.92
CA ALA A 135 10.58 3.58 -33.06
C ALA A 135 10.10 2.91 -34.36
N ARG A 136 10.50 1.66 -34.62
CA ARG A 136 10.17 0.94 -35.86
C ARG A 136 8.72 0.48 -35.90
N PHE A 137 8.17 0.01 -34.78
CA PHE A 137 6.75 -0.34 -34.69
C PHE A 137 5.85 0.89 -34.80
N ARG A 138 6.23 2.05 -34.26
CA ARG A 138 5.48 3.30 -34.46
C ARG A 138 5.52 3.77 -35.92
N GLN A 139 6.66 3.65 -36.61
CA GLN A 139 6.74 3.88 -38.06
C GLN A 139 5.85 2.91 -38.85
N LEU A 140 5.81 1.64 -38.44
CA LEU A 140 4.95 0.64 -39.07
C LEU A 140 3.47 0.99 -38.93
N ILE A 141 3.05 1.38 -37.73
CA ILE A 141 1.67 1.82 -37.46
C ILE A 141 1.32 3.03 -38.33
N LEU A 142 2.16 4.06 -38.39
CA LEU A 142 1.90 5.26 -39.20
C LEU A 142 1.89 4.97 -40.71
N LEU A 143 2.64 3.97 -41.17
CA LEU A 143 2.62 3.54 -42.56
C LEU A 143 1.27 2.92 -42.96
N HIS A 144 0.64 2.17 -42.05
CA HIS A 144 -0.64 1.48 -42.28
C HIS A 144 -1.86 2.26 -41.80
N ASP A 145 -1.66 3.23 -40.90
CA ASP A 145 -2.66 4.17 -40.40
C ASP A 145 -2.09 5.60 -40.37
N PRO A 146 -2.05 6.30 -41.52
CA PRO A 146 -1.60 7.69 -41.59
C PRO A 146 -2.45 8.65 -40.75
N SER A 147 -3.67 8.26 -40.36
CA SER A 147 -4.54 9.08 -39.50
C SER A 147 -3.97 9.22 -38.08
N GLY A 148 -3.08 8.31 -37.67
CA GLY A 148 -2.44 8.32 -36.35
C GLY A 148 -3.36 7.89 -35.21
N GLN A 149 -4.53 7.32 -35.50
CA GLN A 149 -5.47 6.84 -34.48
C GLN A 149 -4.84 5.74 -33.63
N TRP A 150 -4.21 4.74 -34.25
CA TRP A 150 -3.52 3.67 -33.52
C TRP A 150 -2.26 4.15 -32.83
N GLU A 151 -1.50 5.05 -33.47
CA GLU A 151 -0.27 5.60 -32.91
C GLU A 151 -0.53 6.39 -31.61
N SER A 152 -1.65 7.12 -31.55
CA SER A 152 -2.08 7.86 -30.35
C SER A 152 -2.35 6.98 -29.13
N ARG A 153 -2.58 5.67 -29.34
CA ARG A 153 -2.78 4.68 -28.27
C ARG A 153 -1.46 4.10 -27.73
N VAL A 154 -0.36 4.26 -28.45
CA VAL A 154 0.98 3.85 -28.00
C VAL A 154 1.44 4.80 -26.89
N ARG A 155 1.75 4.25 -25.71
CA ARG A 155 2.15 5.03 -24.50
C ARG A 155 3.50 4.59 -23.93
N LEU A 156 4.04 3.47 -24.40
CA LEU A 156 5.29 2.88 -23.93
C LEU A 156 6.46 3.89 -23.99
N GLY A 157 7.13 4.08 -22.87
CA GLY A 157 8.34 4.89 -22.77
C GLY A 157 8.17 6.41 -22.84
N ILE A 158 6.94 6.90 -23.07
CA ILE A 158 6.68 8.34 -23.17
C ILE A 158 6.66 8.97 -21.78
N LYS A 159 7.49 9.99 -21.56
CA LYS A 159 7.51 10.76 -20.31
C LYS A 159 6.72 12.04 -20.51
N PHE A 160 5.79 12.30 -19.60
CA PHE A 160 4.94 13.48 -19.63
C PHE A 160 5.01 14.24 -18.31
N GLN A 161 4.62 15.51 -18.32
CA GLN A 161 4.46 16.36 -17.15
C GLN A 161 3.09 17.04 -17.18
N PHE A 162 2.60 17.44 -16.01
CA PHE A 162 1.37 18.20 -15.89
C PHE A 162 1.68 19.69 -16.10
N SER A 163 0.83 20.39 -16.84
CA SER A 163 0.93 21.81 -17.07
C SER A 163 -0.28 22.54 -16.51
N GLY A 164 -0.02 23.69 -15.91
CA GLY A 164 -1.03 24.59 -15.37
C GLY A 164 -0.37 25.80 -14.75
N THR A 165 -1.07 26.48 -13.85
CA THR A 165 -0.58 27.69 -13.16
C THR A 165 -0.36 27.40 -11.67
N CYS A 166 0.76 27.87 -11.12
CA CYS A 166 1.10 27.70 -9.72
C CYS A 166 0.33 28.71 -8.85
N PRO A 167 -0.44 28.28 -7.83
CA PRO A 167 -1.18 29.21 -6.97
C PRO A 167 -0.28 30.03 -6.03
N ARG A 168 0.99 29.66 -5.86
CA ARG A 168 1.92 30.32 -4.92
C ARG A 168 2.81 31.38 -5.56
N CYS A 169 3.16 31.22 -6.82
CA CYS A 169 4.15 32.07 -7.51
C CYS A 169 3.76 32.37 -8.96
N GLU A 170 2.54 32.04 -9.37
CA GLU A 170 1.96 32.33 -10.68
C GLU A 170 2.71 31.76 -11.89
N TYR A 171 3.71 30.90 -11.68
CA TYR A 171 4.37 30.19 -12.75
C TYR A 171 3.38 29.35 -13.57
N THR A 172 3.29 29.64 -14.87
CA THR A 172 2.53 28.86 -15.85
C THR A 172 3.48 28.03 -16.70
N GLY A 173 3.26 26.72 -16.75
CA GLY A 173 4.12 25.82 -17.54
C GLY A 173 4.08 24.38 -17.02
N PRO A 174 5.04 23.54 -17.42
CA PRO A 174 5.11 22.15 -16.97
C PRO A 174 5.72 22.03 -15.57
N PHE A 175 5.16 21.12 -14.75
CA PHE A 175 5.57 20.85 -13.38
C PHE A 175 6.29 19.51 -13.26
N ARG A 176 7.24 19.42 -12.34
CA ARG A 176 7.96 18.17 -12.06
C ARG A 176 7.10 17.23 -11.22
N HIS A 177 7.31 15.93 -11.33
CA HIS A 177 6.60 14.94 -10.51
C HIS A 177 7.09 14.98 -9.06
N GLY A 178 6.16 15.18 -8.12
CA GLY A 178 6.41 15.16 -6.66
C GLY A 178 6.08 13.83 -5.98
N GLY A 179 5.77 12.80 -6.77
CA GLY A 179 5.29 11.51 -6.28
C GLY A 179 3.82 11.55 -5.88
N THR A 180 3.39 10.59 -5.05
CA THR A 180 2.04 10.49 -4.52
C THR A 180 2.00 10.79 -3.02
N ALA A 181 0.96 11.49 -2.59
CA ALA A 181 0.59 11.72 -1.21
C ALA A 181 0.18 10.40 -0.53
N LEU A 182 0.15 10.41 0.81
CA LEU A 182 -0.36 9.28 1.61
C LEU A 182 -1.85 9.00 1.36
N THR A 183 -2.59 10.00 0.88
CA THR A 183 -4.00 9.93 0.46
C THR A 183 -4.18 9.33 -0.93
N GLY A 184 -3.09 9.05 -1.67
CA GLY A 184 -3.13 8.57 -3.05
C GLY A 184 -3.15 9.68 -4.11
N GLU A 185 -3.34 10.94 -3.69
CA GLU A 185 -3.30 12.11 -4.57
C GLU A 185 -1.91 12.28 -5.18
N ARG A 186 -1.84 12.67 -6.46
CA ARG A 186 -0.56 13.04 -7.06
C ARG A 186 -0.10 14.38 -6.54
N ARG A 187 1.20 14.51 -6.36
CA ARG A 187 1.87 15.77 -6.06
C ARG A 187 2.72 16.18 -7.24
N VAL A 188 2.79 17.47 -7.47
CA VAL A 188 3.67 18.11 -8.45
C VAL A 188 4.55 19.14 -7.74
N ILE A 189 5.74 19.36 -8.29
CA ILE A 189 6.73 20.30 -7.77
C ILE A 189 6.84 21.44 -8.77
N CYS A 190 6.59 22.67 -8.29
CA CYS A 190 6.78 23.87 -9.10
C CYS A 190 8.28 24.07 -9.38
N PRO A 191 8.71 24.23 -10.64
CA PRO A 191 10.13 24.45 -10.96
C PRO A 191 10.64 25.82 -10.48
N SER A 192 9.77 26.83 -10.37
CA SER A 192 10.13 28.18 -9.92
C SER A 192 10.28 28.25 -8.40
N CYS A 193 9.19 28.07 -7.64
CA CYS A 193 9.22 28.23 -6.17
C CYS A 193 9.58 26.94 -5.40
N ARG A 194 9.77 25.81 -6.08
CA ARG A 194 10.01 24.47 -5.48
C ARG A 194 8.92 23.97 -4.53
N GLY A 195 7.76 24.65 -4.50
CA GLY A 195 6.60 24.23 -3.73
C GLY A 195 6.05 22.89 -4.20
N VAL A 196 5.69 22.03 -3.25
CA VAL A 196 5.01 20.76 -3.50
C VAL A 196 3.52 20.99 -3.33
N LEU A 197 2.74 20.77 -4.39
CA LEU A 197 1.28 20.91 -4.36
C LEU A 197 0.59 19.64 -4.86
N PRO A 198 -0.60 19.33 -4.36
CA PRO A 198 -1.51 18.36 -4.98
C PRO A 198 -1.82 18.72 -6.45
N LEU A 199 -1.95 17.71 -7.30
CA LEU A 199 -2.18 17.88 -8.74
C LEU A 199 -3.54 18.51 -9.06
N ASP A 200 -4.54 18.28 -8.22
CA ASP A 200 -5.88 18.87 -8.32
C ASP A 200 -5.90 20.38 -8.03
N GLN A 201 -4.87 20.89 -7.34
CA GLN A 201 -4.67 22.34 -7.13
C GLN A 201 -3.92 23.02 -8.29
N LEU A 202 -3.69 22.29 -9.38
CA LEU A 202 -3.01 22.81 -10.56
C LEU A 202 -4.05 23.38 -11.54
N GLY A 203 -4.13 24.72 -11.63
CA GLY A 203 -5.10 25.42 -12.47
C GLY A 203 -6.40 25.77 -11.75
N SER A 204 -7.43 26.15 -12.51
CA SER A 204 -8.74 26.55 -11.99
C SER A 204 -9.55 25.33 -11.55
N SER A 205 -10.31 25.46 -10.45
CA SER A 205 -11.13 24.38 -9.89
C SER A 205 -12.09 23.78 -10.92
N GLY A 206 -11.87 22.52 -11.31
CA GLY A 206 -12.73 21.77 -12.22
C GLY A 206 -12.17 21.53 -13.62
N GLU A 207 -11.03 22.14 -13.97
CA GLU A 207 -10.37 21.91 -15.26
C GLU A 207 -9.39 20.74 -15.17
N THR A 208 -9.38 19.85 -16.17
CA THR A 208 -8.41 18.74 -16.20
C THR A 208 -7.04 19.30 -16.60
N PRO A 209 -5.97 19.11 -15.78
CA PRO A 209 -4.68 19.71 -16.05
C PRO A 209 -4.14 19.15 -17.36
N ASN A 210 -3.73 20.07 -18.23
CA ASN A 210 -3.14 19.71 -19.51
C ASN A 210 -1.86 18.92 -19.30
N VAL A 211 -1.60 17.97 -20.19
CA VAL A 211 -0.38 17.17 -20.16
C VAL A 211 0.52 17.57 -21.29
N VAL A 212 1.80 17.74 -20.98
CA VAL A 212 2.85 18.03 -21.95
C VAL A 212 3.80 16.84 -22.02
N VAL A 213 4.04 16.33 -23.23
CA VAL A 213 5.04 15.30 -23.46
C VAL A 213 6.43 15.95 -23.37
N VAL A 214 7.22 15.54 -22.39
CA VAL A 214 8.57 16.10 -22.15
C VAL A 214 9.64 15.26 -22.81
N HIS A 215 9.40 13.96 -22.95
CA HIS A 215 10.32 13.07 -23.64
C HIS A 215 9.55 12.01 -24.42
N ASP A 216 9.71 12.03 -25.74
CA ASP A 216 9.26 10.97 -26.65
C ASP A 216 10.50 10.18 -27.15
N PRO A 217 10.60 8.88 -26.82
CA PRO A 217 11.71 8.04 -27.27
C PRO A 217 11.87 7.96 -28.79
N MET A 218 10.80 8.08 -29.56
CA MET A 218 10.86 8.03 -31.03
C MET A 218 11.59 9.25 -31.59
N ASN A 219 11.33 10.44 -31.04
CA ASN A 219 12.04 11.66 -31.43
C ASN A 219 13.53 11.57 -31.08
N TYR A 220 13.87 11.00 -29.93
CA TYR A 220 15.25 10.77 -29.54
C TYR A 220 15.96 9.76 -30.45
N ALA A 221 15.31 8.64 -30.76
CA ALA A 221 15.84 7.61 -31.66
C ALA A 221 16.02 8.10 -33.10
N LEU A 222 15.16 9.00 -33.58
CA LEU A 222 15.27 9.65 -34.89
C LEU A 222 16.42 10.68 -34.93
N ARG A 223 16.56 11.53 -33.90
CA ARG A 223 17.66 12.52 -33.81
C ARG A 223 19.03 11.87 -33.74
N ARG A 224 19.18 10.78 -32.97
CA ARG A 224 20.45 10.02 -32.88
C ARG A 224 20.89 9.41 -34.23
N ARG A 225 19.97 9.24 -35.19
CA ARG A 225 20.23 8.67 -36.53
C ARG A 225 20.50 9.71 -37.62
N GLY A 226 20.46 11.01 -37.29
CA GLY A 226 20.61 12.08 -38.28
C GLY A 226 22.06 12.40 -38.65
N ARG A 227 22.62 11.66 -39.62
CA ARG A 227 23.54 12.17 -40.67
C ARG A 227 23.75 11.22 -41.87
N GLY A 228 23.27 9.97 -41.85
CA GLY A 228 23.65 8.98 -42.89
C GLY A 228 22.57 8.19 -43.65
N ARG A 229 21.31 8.11 -43.18
CA ARG A 229 20.25 7.31 -43.88
C ARG A 229 18.87 7.91 -43.64
N GLN A 230 18.50 8.93 -44.41
CA GLN A 230 17.28 9.72 -44.24
C GLN A 230 16.20 9.43 -45.31
N GLU A 231 16.27 8.32 -46.03
CA GLU A 231 15.50 8.21 -47.28
C GLU A 231 13.99 7.88 -47.13
N HIS A 232 13.47 7.49 -45.95
CA HIS A 232 12.06 7.02 -45.85
C HIS A 232 11.36 7.32 -44.51
N ALA A 233 11.69 8.43 -43.84
CA ALA A 233 11.04 8.77 -42.56
C ALA A 233 9.69 9.47 -42.79
N ILE A 234 8.59 8.77 -42.56
CA ILE A 234 7.25 9.38 -42.46
C ILE A 234 7.27 10.37 -41.28
N PRO A 235 6.87 11.65 -41.47
CA PRO A 235 6.78 12.63 -40.39
C PRO A 235 5.82 12.15 -39.30
N VAL A 236 6.21 12.29 -38.03
CA VAL A 236 5.33 11.99 -36.91
C VAL A 236 4.34 13.16 -36.73
N PRO A 237 3.02 12.94 -36.78
CA PRO A 237 2.05 14.00 -36.58
C PRO A 237 2.12 14.54 -35.14
N VAL A 238 1.97 15.85 -34.98
CA VAL A 238 1.88 16.52 -33.67
C VAL A 238 0.56 16.11 -33.02
N GLN A 239 0.62 15.31 -31.97
CA GLN A 239 -0.56 14.83 -31.26
C GLN A 239 -0.86 15.67 -30.03
N ALA A 240 -2.10 16.12 -29.90
CA ALA A 240 -2.59 16.71 -28.66
C ALA A 240 -2.69 15.65 -27.57
N THR A 241 -2.36 16.00 -26.32
CA THR A 241 -2.28 15.05 -25.20
C THR A 241 -3.18 15.46 -24.05
N VAL A 242 -3.87 14.51 -23.44
CA VAL A 242 -4.81 14.75 -22.32
C VAL A 242 -4.58 13.69 -21.24
N ALA A 243 -4.56 14.06 -19.95
CA ALA A 243 -4.61 13.09 -18.86
C ALA A 243 -6.04 12.87 -18.39
N LYS A 244 -6.41 11.61 -18.17
CA LYS A 244 -7.49 11.27 -17.23
C LYS A 244 -6.94 11.45 -15.82
N LEU A 245 -7.53 12.38 -15.07
CA LEU A 245 -7.35 12.48 -13.63
C LEU A 245 -8.10 11.32 -12.93
N PRO A 246 -7.64 10.88 -11.74
CA PRO A 246 -8.49 10.06 -10.88
C PRO A 246 -9.81 10.79 -10.62
N ALA A 247 -10.93 10.16 -10.95
CA ALA A 247 -12.17 10.45 -10.25
C ALA A 247 -11.94 10.14 -8.77
N ARG A 248 -12.36 11.04 -7.87
CA ARG A 248 -12.31 10.84 -6.41
C ARG A 248 -12.70 9.40 -6.08
N LYS A 249 -11.76 8.57 -5.63
CA LYS A 249 -12.13 7.39 -4.85
C LYS A 249 -12.50 7.91 -3.46
N ALA A 250 -13.77 7.69 -3.13
CA ALA A 250 -14.37 7.86 -1.82
C ALA A 250 -13.54 7.16 -0.72
N PRO A 251 -13.78 7.55 0.54
CA PRO A 251 -12.79 8.11 1.45
C PRO A 251 -11.68 7.11 1.79
N ALA A 252 -10.56 7.67 2.25
CA ALA A 252 -9.64 6.93 3.09
C ALA A 252 -10.47 6.12 4.11
N ILE A 253 -10.29 4.80 4.15
CA ILE A 253 -10.63 4.05 5.35
C ILE A 253 -9.82 4.76 6.44
N GLU A 254 -10.52 5.51 7.28
CA GLU A 254 -9.92 6.12 8.45
C GLU A 254 -9.16 4.99 9.16
N PRO A 255 -7.89 5.22 9.54
CA PRO A 255 -7.20 4.21 10.33
C PRO A 255 -8.11 3.91 11.51
N ALA A 256 -8.58 2.66 11.61
CA ALA A 256 -9.48 2.23 12.67
C ALA A 256 -8.93 2.81 13.98
N GLU A 257 -9.71 3.72 14.58
CA GLU A 257 -9.30 4.34 15.83
C GLU A 257 -8.99 3.21 16.81
N PRO A 258 -7.89 3.32 17.59
CA PRO A 258 -7.60 2.31 18.59
C PRO A 258 -8.86 2.11 19.44
N PRO A 259 -9.24 0.85 19.73
CA PRO A 259 -10.46 0.59 20.49
C PRO A 259 -10.41 1.40 21.78
N ALA A 260 -11.48 2.17 22.03
CA ALA A 260 -11.60 2.93 23.26
C ALA A 260 -11.49 1.97 24.44
N LEU A 261 -10.68 2.34 25.43
CA LEU A 261 -10.55 1.53 26.64
C LEU A 261 -11.90 1.51 27.37
N PRO A 262 -12.46 0.33 27.68
CA PRO A 262 -13.69 0.27 28.44
C PRO A 262 -13.48 0.85 29.84
N ASP A 263 -14.55 1.43 30.38
CA ASP A 263 -14.59 1.86 31.78
C ASP A 263 -14.26 0.68 32.69
N THR A 264 -13.41 0.93 33.69
CA THR A 264 -13.01 -0.08 34.67
C THR A 264 -14.23 -0.47 35.51
N ARG A 265 -14.73 -1.69 35.33
CA ARG A 265 -15.86 -2.19 36.11
C ARG A 265 -15.40 -2.72 37.48
N PRO A 266 -16.21 -2.55 38.54
CA PRO A 266 -15.82 -2.94 39.90
C PRO A 266 -15.61 -4.46 40.06
N GLU A 267 -16.32 -5.30 39.29
CA GLU A 267 -16.26 -6.77 39.37
C GLU A 267 -14.90 -7.33 38.93
N ARG A 268 -14.06 -6.52 38.28
CA ARG A 268 -12.70 -6.91 37.92
C ARG A 268 -11.79 -7.00 39.14
N PHE A 269 -12.12 -6.37 40.26
CA PHE A 269 -11.26 -6.29 41.43
C PHE A 269 -11.78 -7.23 42.49
N ASP A 270 -10.88 -8.04 43.07
CA ASP A 270 -11.21 -8.72 44.30
C ASP A 270 -11.28 -7.66 45.40
N VAL A 271 -12.49 -7.41 45.86
CA VAL A 271 -12.72 -6.50 46.97
C VAL A 271 -11.85 -6.92 48.15
N HIS A 272 -11.69 -8.23 48.41
CA HIS A 272 -10.86 -8.82 49.46
C HIS A 272 -9.35 -8.53 49.32
N LEU A 273 -8.85 -7.89 48.27
CA LEU A 273 -7.42 -7.56 48.23
C LEU A 273 -7.11 -6.12 48.65
N PRO A 274 -6.05 -5.91 49.46
CA PRO A 274 -5.64 -4.58 49.85
C PRO A 274 -5.12 -3.78 48.65
N VAL A 275 -5.87 -2.73 48.28
CA VAL A 275 -5.54 -1.79 47.18
C VAL A 275 -4.31 -0.94 47.51
N ARG A 276 -4.03 -0.69 48.80
CA ARG A 276 -2.91 0.15 49.27
C ARG A 276 -1.82 -0.69 49.92
N ARG A 277 -0.56 -0.27 49.72
CA ARG A 277 0.64 -0.93 50.25
C ARG A 277 0.75 -0.93 51.80
N ARG A 278 0.02 -0.07 52.50
CA ARG A 278 0.13 0.09 53.98
C ARG A 278 -0.53 -1.04 54.78
N SER A 279 -1.03 -2.09 54.15
CA SER A 279 -1.52 -3.28 54.85
C SER A 279 -0.35 -4.09 55.43
N ALA A 280 -0.48 -4.59 56.65
CA ALA A 280 0.51 -5.47 57.29
C ALA A 280 0.67 -6.85 56.61
N TYR A 281 -0.15 -7.14 55.59
CA TYR A 281 -0.21 -8.43 54.92
C TYR A 281 0.64 -8.44 53.64
N ALA A 282 1.34 -9.56 53.42
CA ALA A 282 1.98 -9.86 52.14
C ALA A 282 0.90 -9.97 51.05
N ARG A 283 1.16 -9.42 49.86
CA ARG A 283 0.20 -9.56 48.75
C ARG A 283 0.24 -10.98 48.21
N ALA A 284 -0.93 -11.55 47.97
CA ALA A 284 -1.06 -12.75 47.16
C ALA A 284 -0.54 -12.46 45.74
N VAL A 285 0.29 -13.35 45.22
CA VAL A 285 0.72 -13.33 43.82
C VAL A 285 -0.41 -13.95 43.00
N GLU A 286 -1.37 -13.12 42.60
CA GLU A 286 -2.48 -13.52 41.75
C GLU A 286 -2.12 -13.30 40.29
N GLU A 287 -1.17 -14.09 39.82
CA GLU A 287 -0.92 -14.16 38.40
C GLU A 287 -2.01 -15.01 37.75
N ALA A 288 -2.75 -14.44 36.79
CA ALA A 288 -3.60 -15.22 35.91
C ALA A 288 -2.72 -15.88 34.83
N PRO A 289 -2.37 -17.18 34.94
CA PRO A 289 -1.41 -17.81 34.03
C PRO A 289 -1.92 -17.83 32.59
N GLU A 290 -3.24 -17.84 32.40
CA GLU A 290 -3.87 -17.75 31.07
C GLU A 290 -3.56 -16.42 30.36
N LEU A 291 -3.63 -15.29 31.08
CA LEU A 291 -3.29 -13.99 30.51
C LEU A 291 -1.80 -13.90 30.19
N THR A 292 -0.95 -14.36 31.12
CA THR A 292 0.50 -14.36 30.92
C THR A 292 0.87 -15.19 29.69
N ALA A 293 0.40 -16.43 29.60
CA ALA A 293 0.69 -17.33 28.48
C ALA A 293 0.19 -16.77 27.14
N PHE A 294 -1.02 -16.19 27.13
CA PHE A 294 -1.57 -15.54 25.93
C PHE A 294 -0.69 -14.38 25.45
N LEU A 295 -0.27 -13.50 26.37
CA LEU A 295 0.60 -12.37 26.05
C LEU A 295 2.01 -12.83 25.65
N GLU A 296 2.57 -13.86 26.27
CA GLU A 296 3.87 -14.41 25.90
C GLU A 296 3.87 -14.93 24.46
N VAL A 297 2.83 -15.65 24.04
CA VAL A 297 2.66 -16.09 22.65
C VAL A 297 2.55 -14.89 21.70
N ALA A 298 1.73 -13.89 22.04
CA ALA A 298 1.56 -12.69 21.21
C ALA A 298 2.86 -11.87 21.11
N ILE A 299 3.64 -11.76 22.18
CA ILE A 299 4.94 -11.10 22.22
C ILE A 299 5.95 -11.86 21.36
N ALA A 300 5.99 -13.19 21.47
CA ALA A 300 6.86 -14.03 20.65
C ALA A 300 6.54 -13.87 19.16
N GLN A 301 5.25 -13.85 18.78
CA GLN A 301 4.83 -13.59 17.40
C GLN A 301 5.22 -12.18 16.91
N ALA A 302 5.04 -11.16 17.75
CA ALA A 302 5.40 -9.79 17.41
C ALA A 302 6.93 -9.60 17.24
N LEU A 303 7.73 -10.30 18.05
CA LEU A 303 9.19 -10.32 17.98
C LEU A 303 9.74 -11.35 16.98
N SER A 304 8.86 -12.12 16.32
CA SER A 304 9.28 -13.16 15.37
C SER A 304 10.03 -12.58 14.17
N ARG A 305 11.16 -13.21 13.86
CA ARG A 305 11.99 -12.93 12.67
C ARG A 305 11.56 -13.71 11.43
N ASP A 306 10.42 -14.39 11.48
CA ASP A 306 9.88 -15.12 10.33
C ASP A 306 9.75 -14.17 9.11
N LYS A 307 10.05 -14.69 7.93
CA LYS A 307 9.99 -13.97 6.66
C LYS A 307 8.60 -14.02 6.03
N ALA A 308 7.69 -14.85 6.54
CA ALA A 308 6.31 -14.94 6.06
C ALA A 308 5.55 -13.61 6.27
N PRO A 309 5.02 -12.99 5.21
CA PRO A 309 4.45 -11.65 5.32
C PRO A 309 3.09 -11.66 6.06
N PRO A 310 2.92 -10.91 7.16
CA PRO A 310 1.66 -10.84 7.90
C PRO A 310 0.66 -9.89 7.21
N VAL A 311 -0.64 -10.07 7.45
CA VAL A 311 -1.67 -9.13 7.00
C VAL A 311 -1.38 -7.70 7.49
N CYS A 312 -1.72 -6.71 6.66
CA CYS A 312 -1.44 -5.32 6.99
C CYS A 312 -2.38 -4.82 8.08
N ARG A 313 -1.87 -4.55 9.30
CA ARG A 313 -2.66 -4.01 10.42
C ARG A 313 -3.34 -2.66 10.16
N ARG A 314 -2.92 -1.92 9.12
CA ARG A 314 -3.45 -0.60 8.77
C ARG A 314 -4.68 -0.67 7.86
N CYS A 315 -4.70 -1.61 6.92
CA CYS A 315 -5.74 -1.68 5.87
C CYS A 315 -6.33 -3.09 5.70
N ALA A 316 -6.00 -4.00 6.62
CA ALA A 316 -6.35 -5.43 6.61
C ALA A 316 -5.95 -6.22 5.34
N SER A 317 -5.28 -5.59 4.37
CA SER A 317 -4.90 -6.25 3.13
C SER A 317 -3.92 -7.40 3.38
N SER A 318 -4.23 -8.57 2.80
CA SER A 318 -3.33 -9.73 2.71
C SER A 318 -2.22 -9.55 1.68
N ASN A 319 -2.30 -8.53 0.81
CA ASN A 319 -1.30 -8.25 -0.22
C ASN A 319 -0.07 -7.55 0.38
N THR A 320 0.73 -8.31 1.12
CA THR A 320 1.94 -7.87 1.79
C THR A 320 3.11 -8.75 1.36
N ARG A 321 4.31 -8.18 1.21
CA ARG A 321 5.52 -8.95 0.89
C ARG A 321 6.69 -8.51 1.76
N LEU A 322 7.65 -9.40 1.96
CA LEU A 322 8.91 -9.07 2.61
C LEU A 322 9.66 -8.02 1.77
N ALA A 323 10.00 -6.90 2.39
CA ALA A 323 10.72 -5.78 1.77
C ALA A 323 12.22 -5.84 2.07
N SER A 324 12.59 -6.13 3.32
CA SER A 324 13.99 -6.28 3.71
C SER A 324 14.16 -7.41 4.73
N LYS A 325 15.26 -8.15 4.56
CA LYS A 325 15.72 -9.17 5.51
C LYS A 325 16.46 -8.48 6.66
N PRO A 326 16.35 -8.98 7.91
CA PRO A 326 17.12 -8.46 9.03
C PRO A 326 18.62 -8.64 8.75
N ARG A 327 19.42 -7.59 8.99
CA ARG A 327 20.87 -7.57 8.73
C ARG A 327 21.68 -7.90 9.98
N SER A 328 21.07 -7.78 11.14
CA SER A 328 21.65 -8.09 12.45
C SER A 328 20.64 -8.79 13.36
N ALA A 329 21.10 -9.28 14.51
CA ALA A 329 20.24 -9.88 15.51
C ALA A 329 19.25 -8.87 16.14
N SER A 330 19.52 -7.57 16.09
CA SER A 330 18.59 -6.55 16.60
C SER A 330 17.56 -6.11 15.55
N ASP A 331 17.74 -6.46 14.29
CA ASP A 331 16.87 -6.05 13.19
C ASP A 331 15.60 -6.92 13.09
N MET A 332 14.50 -6.27 12.75
CA MET A 332 13.23 -6.93 12.43
C MET A 332 13.01 -7.01 10.92
N PRO A 333 12.41 -8.09 10.40
CA PRO A 333 11.98 -8.14 9.01
C PRO A 333 10.99 -7.01 8.74
N THR A 334 11.22 -6.29 7.65
CA THR A 334 10.31 -5.24 7.20
C THR A 334 9.51 -5.76 6.02
N PHE A 335 8.21 -5.48 6.04
CA PHE A 335 7.24 -5.86 5.03
C PHE A 335 6.71 -4.60 4.34
N LYS A 336 6.33 -4.74 3.08
CA LYS A 336 5.64 -3.70 2.31
C LYS A 336 4.21 -4.18 2.04
N CYS A 337 3.23 -3.38 2.46
CA CYS A 337 1.85 -3.59 2.07
C CYS A 337 1.59 -2.95 0.71
N TYR A 338 1.02 -3.70 -0.23
CA TYR A 338 0.64 -3.23 -1.56
C TYR A 338 -0.79 -2.70 -1.63
N GLY A 339 -1.60 -2.90 -0.60
CA GLY A 339 -2.90 -2.22 -0.44
C GLY A 339 -2.75 -0.74 -0.05
N CYS A 340 -1.90 -0.43 0.94
CA CYS A 340 -1.70 0.94 1.43
C CYS A 340 -0.31 1.54 1.15
N GLY A 341 0.60 0.79 0.50
CA GLY A 341 1.92 1.25 0.07
C GLY A 341 2.97 1.44 1.16
N ARG A 342 2.64 1.21 2.45
CA ARG A 342 3.54 1.44 3.58
C ARG A 342 4.46 0.27 3.87
N HIS A 343 5.66 0.61 4.33
CA HIS A 343 6.54 -0.34 5.00
C HIS A 343 6.15 -0.44 6.47
N PHE A 344 6.18 -1.65 7.00
CA PHE A 344 5.89 -1.93 8.40
C PHE A 344 6.67 -3.17 8.85
N ASN A 345 6.86 -3.33 10.13
CA ASN A 345 7.34 -4.58 10.72
C ASN A 345 6.28 -5.10 11.70
N ARG A 346 6.47 -6.30 12.25
CA ARG A 346 5.50 -6.91 13.18
C ARG A 346 5.30 -6.13 14.49
N LEU A 347 6.21 -5.22 14.83
CA LEU A 347 6.08 -4.37 16.01
C LEU A 347 5.16 -3.17 15.76
N VAL A 348 4.90 -2.80 14.51
CA VAL A 348 4.02 -1.65 14.21
C VAL A 348 2.61 -1.94 14.73
N GLY A 349 2.11 -1.04 15.58
CA GLY A 349 0.80 -1.17 16.21
C GLY A 349 0.77 -2.08 17.44
N THR A 350 1.91 -2.53 17.95
CA THR A 350 2.00 -3.26 19.22
C THR A 350 2.68 -2.40 20.30
N PRO A 351 2.53 -2.74 21.59
CA PRO A 351 3.20 -2.05 22.70
C PRO A 351 4.72 -2.11 22.62
N LEU A 352 5.25 -3.09 21.85
CA LEU A 352 6.67 -3.36 21.68
C LEU A 352 7.35 -2.41 20.69
N ALA A 353 6.57 -1.60 19.95
CA ALA A 353 7.12 -0.58 19.07
C ALA A 353 7.96 0.43 19.87
N ARG A 354 9.26 0.50 19.55
CA ARG A 354 10.22 1.43 20.17
C ARG A 354 10.33 1.30 21.70
N ILE A 355 10.06 0.11 22.23
CA ILE A 355 10.24 -0.18 23.65
C ILE A 355 11.74 -0.23 23.99
N THR A 356 12.17 0.54 25.00
CA THR A 356 13.59 0.68 25.38
C THR A 356 14.00 -0.38 26.40
N ARG A 357 13.16 -0.64 27.42
CA ARG A 357 13.43 -1.59 28.52
C ARG A 357 12.86 -2.99 28.24
N LYS A 358 13.38 -3.69 27.24
CA LYS A 358 12.93 -5.05 26.90
C LYS A 358 13.15 -6.06 28.03
N ASP A 359 14.16 -5.83 28.88
CA ASP A 359 14.51 -6.61 30.06
C ASP A 359 13.37 -6.66 31.10
N ALA A 360 12.63 -5.57 31.26
CA ALA A 360 11.54 -5.47 32.23
C ALA A 360 10.21 -6.10 31.73
N LEU A 361 10.14 -6.48 30.45
CA LEU A 361 8.91 -6.92 29.81
C LEU A 361 8.32 -8.20 30.43
N PRO A 362 9.10 -9.28 30.68
CA PRO A 362 8.53 -10.50 31.25
C PRO A 362 7.97 -10.27 32.65
N GLY A 363 8.69 -9.53 33.50
CA GLY A 363 8.21 -9.16 34.84
C GLY A 363 6.95 -8.29 34.77
N PHE A 364 6.89 -7.34 33.83
CA PHE A 364 5.72 -6.49 33.64
C PHE A 364 4.48 -7.30 33.23
N VAL A 365 4.61 -8.27 32.31
CA VAL A 365 3.49 -9.11 31.86
C VAL A 365 2.87 -9.88 33.02
N ARG A 366 3.70 -10.47 33.91
CA ARG A 366 3.21 -11.20 35.10
C ARG A 366 2.49 -10.31 36.11
N LEU A 367 2.84 -9.03 36.16
CA LEU A 367 2.20 -8.06 37.05
C LEU A 367 0.85 -7.57 36.54
N LEU A 368 0.55 -7.68 35.23
CA LEU A 368 -0.65 -7.08 34.62
C LEU A 368 -1.96 -7.56 35.25
N SER A 369 -2.05 -8.84 35.59
CA SER A 369 -3.24 -9.44 36.22
C SER A 369 -3.37 -9.15 37.72
N GLN A 370 -2.31 -8.65 38.36
CA GLN A 370 -2.29 -8.47 39.80
C GLN A 370 -2.99 -7.18 40.21
N GLN A 371 -3.84 -7.26 41.24
CA GLN A 371 -4.48 -6.10 41.87
C GLN A 371 -3.47 -5.31 42.71
N ARG A 372 -2.72 -4.42 42.07
CA ARG A 372 -1.63 -3.67 42.70
C ARG A 372 -1.55 -2.22 42.19
N PRO A 373 -1.15 -1.25 43.02
CA PRO A 373 -0.89 0.10 42.55
C PRO A 373 0.35 0.12 41.65
N LEU A 374 0.31 0.99 40.64
CA LEU A 374 1.36 1.12 39.62
C LEU A 374 2.74 1.40 40.22
N ALA A 375 2.80 2.18 41.31
CA ALA A 375 4.03 2.52 42.03
C ALA A 375 4.81 1.30 42.52
N ASP A 376 4.14 0.15 42.69
CA ASP A 376 4.82 -1.06 43.13
C ASP A 376 5.53 -1.75 41.97
N ALA A 377 4.91 -1.81 40.78
CA ALA A 377 5.57 -2.28 39.55
C ALA A 377 6.74 -1.37 39.15
N VAL A 378 6.59 -0.04 39.34
CA VAL A 378 7.67 0.94 39.14
C VAL A 378 8.90 0.60 39.98
N ARG A 379 8.72 0.33 41.28
CA ARG A 379 9.85 -0.03 42.16
C ARG A 379 10.42 -1.40 41.84
N GLU A 380 9.56 -2.38 41.60
CA GLU A 380 9.96 -3.77 41.34
C GLU A 380 10.77 -3.91 40.05
N LEU A 381 10.32 -3.25 38.98
CA LEU A 381 10.96 -3.31 37.66
C LEU A 381 11.93 -2.16 37.38
N LYS A 382 12.09 -1.24 38.35
CA LYS A 382 12.89 -0.01 38.22
C LYS A 382 12.53 0.77 36.95
N LEU A 383 11.22 1.04 36.78
CA LEU A 383 10.67 1.78 35.65
C LEU A 383 10.20 3.16 36.09
N ASP A 384 10.21 4.13 35.18
CA ASP A 384 9.51 5.42 35.39
C ASP A 384 8.00 5.23 35.47
N GLU A 385 7.33 5.94 36.39
CA GLU A 385 5.87 5.84 36.57
C GLU A 385 5.10 6.18 35.29
N ARG A 386 5.56 7.19 34.54
CA ARG A 386 4.97 7.56 33.25
C ARG A 386 5.10 6.43 32.23
N VAL A 387 6.24 5.73 32.20
CA VAL A 387 6.48 4.62 31.27
C VAL A 387 5.60 3.43 31.65
N ALA A 388 5.55 3.07 32.93
CA ALA A 388 4.70 1.99 33.41
C ALA A 388 3.22 2.22 33.10
N ARG A 389 2.72 3.46 33.29
CA ARG A 389 1.33 3.84 32.95
C ARG A 389 1.06 3.68 31.45
N GLN A 390 1.94 4.21 30.61
CA GLN A 390 1.84 4.07 29.16
C GLN A 390 1.88 2.62 28.71
N TRP A 391 2.64 1.76 29.40
CA TRP A 391 2.66 0.34 29.10
C TRP A 391 1.32 -0.31 29.43
N VAL A 392 0.73 -0.05 30.60
CA VAL A 392 -0.61 -0.56 30.95
C VAL A 392 -1.63 -0.18 29.86
N ASP A 393 -1.68 1.09 29.47
CA ASP A 393 -2.63 1.57 28.46
C ASP A 393 -2.41 0.89 27.10
N LYS A 394 -1.15 0.83 26.64
CA LYS A 394 -0.81 0.19 25.36
C LYS A 394 -1.15 -1.30 25.36
N PHE A 395 -0.87 -2.01 26.45
CA PHE A 395 -1.17 -3.44 26.57
C PHE A 395 -2.67 -3.70 26.61
N ARG A 396 -3.46 -2.87 27.31
CA ARG A 396 -4.93 -2.98 27.29
C ARG A 396 -5.51 -2.78 25.89
N ILE A 397 -5.06 -1.74 25.17
CA ILE A 397 -5.47 -1.50 23.77
C ILE A 397 -5.07 -2.69 22.89
N TRP A 398 -3.87 -3.24 23.09
CA TRP A 398 -3.38 -4.36 22.30
C TRP A 398 -4.15 -5.65 22.58
N LEU A 399 -4.53 -5.91 23.83
CA LEU A 399 -5.39 -7.05 24.19
C LEU A 399 -6.74 -6.99 23.47
N LEU A 400 -7.36 -5.82 23.38
CA LEU A 400 -8.61 -5.64 22.63
C LEU A 400 -8.44 -5.86 21.12
N GLN A 401 -7.25 -5.59 20.58
CA GLN A 401 -6.95 -5.88 19.17
C GLN A 401 -6.70 -7.38 18.92
N LEU A 402 -6.18 -8.11 19.92
CA LEU A 402 -5.89 -9.54 19.82
C LEU A 402 -7.14 -10.39 20.12
N ASP A 403 -7.95 -9.94 21.07
CA ASP A 403 -9.18 -10.58 21.52
C ASP A 403 -10.29 -9.52 21.64
N PRO A 404 -11.09 -9.33 20.57
CA PRO A 404 -12.21 -8.40 20.58
C PRO A 404 -13.30 -8.70 21.62
N SER A 405 -13.32 -9.91 22.22
CA SER A 405 -14.27 -10.23 23.29
C SER A 405 -13.98 -9.47 24.59
N GLY A 406 -12.75 -8.96 24.75
CA GLY A 406 -12.31 -8.25 25.94
C GLY A 406 -12.05 -9.14 27.16
N ARG A 407 -12.10 -10.47 27.02
CA ARG A 407 -11.88 -11.42 28.12
C ARG A 407 -10.53 -11.20 28.79
N TYR A 408 -9.47 -11.10 28.00
CA TYR A 408 -8.12 -10.89 28.53
C TYR A 408 -7.87 -9.45 29.03
N GLU A 409 -8.49 -8.45 28.40
CA GLU A 409 -8.40 -7.06 28.89
C GLU A 409 -9.05 -6.93 30.27
N ALA A 410 -10.16 -7.64 30.52
CA ALA A 410 -10.84 -7.65 31.81
C ALA A 410 -10.00 -8.25 32.94
N MET A 411 -9.02 -9.09 32.63
CA MET A 411 -8.08 -9.65 33.62
C MET A 411 -6.99 -8.66 34.04
N VAL A 412 -6.79 -7.55 33.32
CA VAL A 412 -5.77 -6.56 33.68
C VAL A 412 -6.24 -5.71 34.87
N ARG A 413 -5.48 -5.73 35.96
CA ARG A 413 -5.77 -5.00 37.22
C ARG A 413 -4.65 -4.07 37.64
N LEU A 414 -3.44 -4.22 37.09
CA LEU A 414 -2.28 -3.43 37.47
C LEU A 414 -2.49 -1.93 37.29
N GLY A 415 -2.31 -1.17 38.36
CA GLY A 415 -2.37 0.30 38.34
C GLY A 415 -3.76 0.88 38.10
N LEU A 416 -4.77 0.03 37.88
CA LEU A 416 -6.15 0.46 37.76
C LEU A 416 -6.73 0.73 39.14
N LYS A 417 -7.55 1.77 39.23
CA LYS A 417 -8.32 2.06 40.43
C LYS A 417 -9.66 1.35 40.29
N PRO A 418 -10.14 0.62 41.32
CA PRO A 418 -11.49 0.09 41.28
C PRO A 418 -12.47 1.25 41.06
N ALA A 419 -13.41 1.06 40.14
CA ALA A 419 -14.56 1.94 40.08
C ALA A 419 -15.27 1.91 41.44
N GLU A 420 -15.90 3.03 41.77
CA GLU A 420 -16.68 3.14 42.98
C GLU A 420 -17.82 2.12 42.92
N PRO A 421 -17.88 1.16 43.87
CA PRO A 421 -18.93 0.16 43.85
C PRO A 421 -20.29 0.86 43.98
N THR A 422 -21.30 0.24 43.38
CA THR A 422 -22.68 0.70 43.50
C THR A 422 -23.45 -0.26 44.39
N LEU A 423 -23.90 0.21 45.54
CA LEU A 423 -24.70 -0.58 46.47
C LEU A 423 -26.08 0.06 46.64
N PHE A 424 -27.08 -0.75 46.97
CA PHE A 424 -28.39 -0.24 47.36
C PHE A 424 -28.25 0.55 48.66
N CYS A 425 -28.64 1.82 48.64
CA CYS A 425 -28.62 2.65 49.82
C CYS A 425 -30.02 2.69 50.45
N PRO A 426 -30.23 2.15 51.66
CA PRO A 426 -31.56 2.10 52.28
C PRO A 426 -32.15 3.50 52.54
N ARG A 427 -31.29 4.51 52.77
CA ARG A 427 -31.74 5.90 52.96
C ARG A 427 -32.13 6.60 51.65
N CYS A 428 -31.46 6.29 50.55
CA CYS A 428 -31.82 6.85 49.24
C CYS A 428 -32.85 6.00 48.48
N GLN A 429 -33.14 4.80 48.97
CA GLN A 429 -33.97 3.79 48.31
C GLN A 429 -33.59 3.55 46.85
N ALA A 430 -32.30 3.66 46.54
CA ALA A 430 -31.76 3.56 45.19
C ALA A 430 -30.33 3.03 45.23
N THR A 431 -29.93 2.41 44.12
CA THR A 431 -28.53 2.01 43.88
C THR A 431 -27.68 3.26 43.69
N ARG A 432 -26.69 3.47 44.57
CA ARG A 432 -25.83 4.67 44.59
C ARG A 432 -24.37 4.27 44.59
N LYS A 433 -23.51 5.14 44.05
CA LYS A 433 -22.05 5.03 44.20
C LYS A 433 -21.68 5.20 45.67
N VAL A 434 -20.94 4.23 46.20
CA VAL A 434 -20.48 4.24 47.60
C VAL A 434 -18.95 4.25 47.65
N ALA A 435 -18.40 4.88 48.68
CA ALA A 435 -16.96 4.90 48.93
C ALA A 435 -16.62 3.95 50.08
N PHE A 436 -15.57 3.15 49.95
CA PHE A 436 -15.09 2.31 51.05
C PHE A 436 -14.67 3.17 52.24
N HIS A 437 -15.27 2.92 53.41
CA HIS A 437 -15.00 3.65 54.66
C HIS A 437 -14.08 2.86 55.59
N GLY A 438 -14.22 1.54 55.63
CA GLY A 438 -13.45 0.67 56.51
C GLY A 438 -14.16 -0.65 56.77
N TYR A 439 -13.85 -1.30 57.88
CA TYR A 439 -14.56 -2.49 58.34
C TYR A 439 -15.50 -2.14 59.49
N VAL A 440 -16.58 -2.91 59.62
CA VAL A 440 -17.51 -2.77 60.75
C VAL A 440 -16.76 -3.05 62.04
N GLN A 441 -16.95 -2.19 63.05
CA GLN A 441 -16.38 -2.39 64.38
C GLN A 441 -16.79 -3.78 64.91
N GLY A 442 -15.81 -4.52 65.44
CA GLY A 442 -16.01 -5.91 65.86
C GLY A 442 -15.73 -6.94 64.78
N SER A 443 -15.55 -6.61 63.50
CA SER A 443 -15.13 -7.61 62.49
C SER A 443 -13.61 -7.76 62.37
N ASN A 444 -12.82 -6.87 62.98
CA ASN A 444 -11.35 -6.86 62.83
C ASN A 444 -10.64 -8.10 63.40
N HIS A 445 -11.24 -8.80 64.37
CA HIS A 445 -10.69 -10.03 64.94
C HIS A 445 -10.87 -11.25 64.02
N LEU A 446 -11.78 -11.16 63.05
CA LEU A 446 -12.00 -12.23 62.08
C LEU A 446 -10.85 -12.29 61.07
N PRO A 447 -10.57 -13.49 60.50
CA PRO A 447 -9.76 -13.63 59.31
C PRO A 447 -10.20 -12.62 58.26
N TYR A 448 -9.25 -12.05 57.54
CA TYR A 448 -9.49 -10.92 56.64
C TYR A 448 -10.67 -11.18 55.66
N GLU A 449 -10.77 -12.42 55.16
CA GLU A 449 -11.84 -12.91 54.26
C GLU A 449 -13.25 -12.76 54.86
N LYS A 450 -13.38 -12.87 56.18
CA LYS A 450 -14.64 -12.83 56.93
C LYS A 450 -14.97 -11.45 57.49
N ARG A 451 -14.17 -10.41 57.20
CA ARG A 451 -14.41 -9.06 57.73
C ARG A 451 -15.51 -8.34 56.95
N VAL A 452 -16.52 -7.86 57.67
CA VAL A 452 -17.65 -7.13 57.07
C VAL A 452 -17.22 -5.70 56.73
N ARG A 453 -17.37 -5.34 55.45
CA ARG A 453 -16.98 -4.04 54.91
C ARG A 453 -18.07 -3.01 55.15
N GLN A 454 -17.63 -1.79 55.43
CA GLN A 454 -18.49 -0.63 55.58
C GLN A 454 -18.19 0.36 54.46
N PHE A 455 -19.22 0.75 53.74
CA PHE A 455 -19.20 1.74 52.68
C PHE A 455 -20.00 2.97 53.07
N ARG A 456 -19.66 4.13 52.52
CA ARG A 456 -20.37 5.41 52.73
C ARG A 456 -21.01 5.84 51.43
N CYS A 457 -22.34 6.02 51.41
CA CYS A 457 -23.06 6.54 50.25
C CYS A 457 -22.61 7.98 49.95
N LYS A 458 -22.24 8.29 48.70
CA LYS A 458 -21.79 9.65 48.36
C LYS A 458 -22.90 10.69 48.35
N THR A 459 -24.15 10.28 48.14
CA THR A 459 -25.29 11.20 48.07
C THR A 459 -25.78 11.59 49.47
N CYS A 460 -26.07 10.61 50.33
CA CYS A 460 -26.69 10.85 51.64
C CYS A 460 -25.76 10.58 52.84
N GLN A 461 -24.50 10.21 52.56
CA GLN A 461 -23.46 9.93 53.56
C GLN A 461 -23.74 8.78 54.54
N THR A 462 -24.83 8.03 54.35
CA THR A 462 -25.19 6.86 55.18
C THR A 462 -24.23 5.70 54.94
N PHE A 463 -23.96 4.96 56.02
CA PHE A 463 -23.17 3.74 55.94
C PHE A 463 -23.98 2.56 55.42
N VAL A 464 -23.45 1.87 54.43
CA VAL A 464 -24.01 0.66 53.80
C VAL A 464 -23.03 -0.48 54.04
N ARG A 465 -23.56 -1.70 54.23
CA ARG A 465 -22.76 -2.92 54.46
C ARG A 465 -22.97 -3.85 53.28
N GLU A 466 -21.94 -4.62 52.96
CA GLU A 466 -22.04 -5.75 52.04
C GLU A 466 -22.24 -6.98 52.91
N GLU A 467 -23.42 -7.60 52.83
CA GLU A 467 -23.66 -8.88 53.49
C GLU A 467 -22.79 -9.93 52.76
N PRO A 468 -22.00 -10.74 53.48
CA PRO A 468 -21.29 -11.83 52.84
C PRO A 468 -22.32 -12.72 52.16
N GLU A 469 -22.11 -13.08 50.89
CA GLU A 469 -22.89 -14.12 50.23
C GLU A 469 -22.78 -15.38 51.07
N THR A 470 -23.77 -15.63 51.92
CA THR A 470 -23.96 -16.91 52.55
C THR A 470 -24.21 -17.87 51.40
N GLU A 471 -23.30 -18.82 51.19
CA GLU A 471 -23.57 -20.04 50.45
C GLU A 471 -25.00 -20.45 50.75
N SER A 472 -25.86 -20.36 49.74
CA SER A 472 -27.16 -20.98 49.75
C SER A 472 -26.92 -22.50 49.75
N ALA A 473 -26.56 -23.03 50.91
CA ALA A 473 -26.66 -24.42 51.24
C ALA A 473 -28.15 -24.75 51.14
N GLY A 474 -28.55 -25.33 50.01
CA GLY A 474 -29.85 -25.96 49.85
C GLY A 474 -30.05 -26.93 50.99
N ARG A 475 -30.93 -26.56 51.91
CA ARG A 475 -31.68 -27.48 52.75
C ARG A 475 -33.13 -27.38 52.29
N SER A 476 -33.69 -28.57 52.09
CA SER A 476 -35.06 -28.91 51.69
C SER A 476 -35.34 -28.88 50.20
#